data_AF-A0A5S3QYB9-F1
#
_entry.id   AF-A0A5S3QYB9-F1
#
_cell.length_a   1.000
_cell.length_b   1.000
_cell.length_c   1.000
_cell.angle_alpha   90.00
_cell.angle_beta   90.00
_cell.angle_gamma   90.00
#
_symmetry.space_group_name_H-M   'P 1'
#
loop_
_entity.id
_entity.type
_entity.pdbx_description
1 polymer ?
#
loop_
_entity_poly.entity_id
_entity_poly.type
_entity_poly.pdbx_seq_one_letter_code
_entity_poly.pdbx_strand_id
1 'polypeptide(L)'
;MRTRSPFLNHIAEFMLTKQYSLRTVDTYLKWISSYIHFKDKRHPASMGDNEVVEYLDYLVLKRNGSPKTQATALNALSFLYKQIIKQDLCPNLVNR
;
A
#
# COMPACT_ATOMS: atom_id res chain seq x y z
N MET A 1 -3.86 -6.31 -15.57
CA MET A 1 -4.59 -5.02 -15.52
C MET A 1 -3.63 -3.90 -15.89
N ARG A 2 -3.86 -3.18 -16.99
CA ARG A 2 -3.22 -1.87 -17.20
C ARG A 2 -4.18 -0.79 -16.72
N THR A 3 -3.74 -0.01 -15.75
CA THR A 3 -4.41 1.19 -15.28
C THR A 3 -3.89 2.40 -16.05
N ARG A 4 -4.52 3.57 -15.88
CA ARG A 4 -3.99 4.84 -16.41
C ARG A 4 -2.76 5.34 -15.65
N SER A 5 -2.42 4.76 -14.50
CA SER A 5 -1.25 5.15 -13.70
C SER A 5 -0.03 4.32 -14.10
N PRO A 6 1.01 4.94 -14.69
CA PRO A 6 2.26 4.24 -14.99
C PRO A 6 2.89 3.63 -13.74
N PHE A 7 2.77 4.32 -12.59
CA PHE A 7 3.28 3.85 -11.31
C PHE A 7 2.60 2.55 -10.84
N LEU A 8 1.27 2.49 -10.89
CA LEU A 8 0.54 1.26 -10.51
C LEU A 8 0.80 0.11 -11.49
N ASN A 9 1.01 0.42 -12.78
CA ASN A 9 1.37 -0.59 -13.77
C ASN A 9 2.75 -1.20 -13.48
N HIS A 10 3.74 -0.36 -13.16
CA HIS A 10 5.07 -0.82 -12.76
C HIS A 10 5.01 -1.74 -11.54
N ILE A 11 4.22 -1.38 -10.52
CA ILE A 11 4.03 -2.23 -9.33
C ILE A 11 3.39 -3.58 -9.70
N ALA A 12 2.35 -3.56 -10.54
CA ALA A 12 1.69 -4.77 -11.00
C ALA A 12 2.66 -5.70 -11.74
N GLU A 13 3.43 -5.16 -12.67
CA GLU A 13 4.43 -5.89 -13.44
C GLU A 13 5.50 -6.49 -12.52
N PHE A 14 6.04 -5.70 -11.58
CA PHE A 14 7.00 -6.20 -10.59
C PHE A 14 6.44 -7.37 -9.78
N MET A 15 5.21 -7.25 -9.26
CA MET A 15 4.58 -8.32 -8.48
C MET A 15 4.35 -9.59 -9.31
N LEU A 16 3.96 -9.45 -10.58
CA LEU A 16 3.79 -10.60 -11.47
C LEU A 16 5.12 -11.30 -11.76
N THR A 17 6.21 -10.54 -11.95
CA THR A 17 7.57 -11.13 -12.09
C THR A 17 7.99 -11.87 -10.82
N LYS A 18 7.51 -11.44 -9.65
CA LYS A 18 7.71 -12.13 -8.36
C LYS A 18 6.68 -13.24 -8.08
N GLN A 19 5.89 -13.63 -9.08
CA GLN A 19 4.92 -14.73 -9.01
C GLN A 19 3.83 -14.54 -7.96
N TYR A 20 3.50 -13.30 -7.60
CA TYR A 20 2.30 -13.04 -6.79
C TYR A 20 1.05 -13.44 -7.58
N SER A 21 0.07 -14.01 -6.89
CA SER A 21 -1.23 -14.31 -7.49
C SER A 21 -1.93 -13.04 -7.97
N LEU A 22 -2.71 -13.12 -9.05
CA LEU A 22 -3.51 -11.99 -9.56
C LEU A 22 -4.38 -11.37 -8.46
N ARG A 23 -4.98 -12.20 -7.61
CA ARG A 23 -5.79 -11.73 -6.47
C ARG A 23 -4.97 -10.88 -5.50
N THR A 24 -3.72 -11.28 -5.21
CA THR A 24 -2.83 -10.51 -4.34
C THR A 24 -2.43 -9.19 -4.99
N VAL A 25 -2.10 -9.21 -6.29
CA VAL A 25 -1.79 -8.00 -7.06
C VAL A 25 -2.96 -7.02 -7.00
N ASP A 26 -4.17 -7.45 -7.31
CA ASP A 26 -5.36 -6.60 -7.28
C ASP A 26 -5.62 -6.01 -5.88
N THR A 27 -5.43 -6.82 -4.84
CA THR A 27 -5.58 -6.37 -3.45
C THR A 27 -4.56 -5.30 -3.09
N TYR A 28 -3.29 -5.52 -3.46
CA TYR A 28 -2.21 -4.58 -3.14
C TYR A 28 -2.38 -3.27 -3.91
N LEU A 29 -2.69 -3.33 -5.21
CA LEU A 29 -2.94 -2.13 -6.01
C LEU A 29 -4.13 -1.33 -5.49
N LYS A 30 -5.18 -1.97 -5.00
CA LYS A 30 -6.32 -1.29 -4.35
C LYS A 30 -5.87 -0.52 -3.12
N TRP A 31 -5.09 -1.13 -2.24
CA TRP A 31 -4.62 -0.47 -1.02
C TRP A 31 -3.62 0.66 -1.31
N ILE A 32 -2.66 0.42 -2.21
CA ILE A 32 -1.66 1.42 -2.61
C ILE A 32 -2.34 2.60 -3.29
N SER A 33 -3.26 2.37 -4.22
CA SER A 33 -4.01 3.42 -4.89
C SER A 33 -4.85 4.22 -3.88
N SER A 34 -5.58 3.55 -2.99
CA SER A 34 -6.40 4.21 -1.97
C SER A 34 -5.57 5.07 -1.01
N TYR A 35 -4.39 4.60 -0.60
CA TYR A 35 -3.43 5.38 0.19
C TYR A 35 -2.94 6.64 -0.54
N ILE A 36 -2.56 6.50 -1.82
CA ILE A 36 -2.13 7.63 -2.65
C ILE A 36 -3.26 8.67 -2.77
N HIS A 37 -4.52 8.23 -2.96
CA HIS A 37 -5.66 9.13 -3.03
C HIS A 37 -5.98 9.80 -1.68
N PHE A 38 -5.81 9.09 -0.57
CA PHE A 38 -5.96 9.65 0.78
C PHE A 38 -4.97 10.78 1.06
N LYS A 39 -3.79 10.74 0.43
CA LYS A 39 -2.75 11.77 0.53
C LYS A 39 -2.70 12.67 -0.71
N ASP A 40 -3.88 12.97 -1.29
CA ASP A 40 -4.04 13.94 -2.38
C ASP A 40 -3.14 13.67 -3.61
N LYS A 41 -2.95 12.39 -3.93
CA LYS A 41 -2.09 11.91 -5.02
C LYS A 41 -0.61 12.25 -4.85
N ARG A 42 -0.17 12.57 -3.64
CA ARG A 42 1.26 12.73 -3.32
C ARG A 42 2.00 11.41 -3.53
N HIS A 43 3.19 11.49 -4.11
CA HIS A 43 3.97 10.29 -4.45
C HIS A 43 4.50 9.63 -3.16
N PRO A 44 4.43 8.29 -3.00
CA PRO A 44 4.88 7.61 -1.78
C PRO A 44 6.34 7.84 -1.40
N ALA A 45 7.23 8.13 -2.36
CA ALA A 45 8.62 8.46 -2.09
C ALA A 45 8.84 9.77 -1.31
N SER A 46 7.83 10.65 -1.22
CA SER A 46 7.88 11.86 -0.40
C SER A 46 7.05 11.72 0.89
N MET A 47 6.80 10.48 1.31
CA MET A 47 5.98 10.11 2.46
C MET A 47 6.67 9.01 3.26
N GLY A 48 6.12 8.64 4.41
CA GLY A 48 6.64 7.54 5.21
C GLY A 48 5.68 7.11 6.31
N ASP A 49 6.25 6.77 7.45
CA ASP A 49 5.54 6.15 8.57
C ASP A 49 4.32 6.95 9.02
N ASN A 50 4.45 8.27 9.16
CA ASN A 50 3.36 9.13 9.64
C ASN A 50 2.12 9.03 8.75
N GLU A 51 2.32 9.12 7.42
CA GLU A 51 1.21 9.00 6.49
C GLU A 51 0.60 7.61 6.46
N VAL A 52 1.43 6.56 6.62
CA VAL A 52 0.94 5.19 6.70
C VAL A 52 0.08 5.00 7.95
N VAL A 53 0.53 5.48 9.12
CA VAL A 53 -0.23 5.43 10.38
C VAL A 53 -1.57 6.15 10.22
N GLU A 54 -1.56 7.40 9.75
CA GLU A 54 -2.78 8.18 9.55
C GLU A 54 -3.78 7.49 8.61
N TYR A 55 -3.28 6.84 7.56
CA TYR A 55 -4.14 6.10 6.63
C TYR A 55 -4.74 4.84 7.27
N LEU A 56 -3.96 4.09 8.04
CA LEU A 56 -4.46 2.91 8.73
C LEU A 56 -5.49 3.27 9.80
N ASP A 57 -5.27 4.36 10.54
CA ASP A 57 -6.24 4.90 11.50
C ASP A 57 -7.52 5.36 10.79
N TYR A 58 -7.40 6.01 9.62
CA TYR A 58 -8.56 6.35 8.78
C TYR A 58 -9.36 5.10 8.38
N LEU A 59 -8.72 3.99 8.02
CA LEU A 59 -9.42 2.76 7.66
C LEU A 59 -10.22 2.18 8.84
N VAL A 60 -9.67 2.22 10.05
CA VAL A 60 -10.37 1.76 11.26
C VAL A 60 -11.55 2.68 11.57
N LEU A 61 -11.32 3.99 11.63
CA LEU A 61 -12.29 4.97 12.12
C LEU A 61 -13.41 5.28 11.12
N LYS A 62 -13.11 5.34 9.81
CA LYS A 62 -14.06 5.81 8.79
C LYS A 62 -14.63 4.71 7.91
N ARG A 63 -13.98 3.55 7.84
CA ARG A 63 -14.44 2.43 7.00
C ARG A 63 -14.97 1.25 7.82
N ASN A 64 -15.04 1.37 9.15
CA ASN A 64 -15.33 0.26 10.06
C ASN A 64 -14.48 -0.98 9.71
N GLY A 65 -13.22 -0.73 9.35
CA GLY A 65 -12.32 -1.76 8.85
C GLY A 65 -12.07 -2.82 9.92
N SER A 66 -12.23 -4.09 9.57
CA SER A 66 -11.85 -5.18 10.46
C SER A 66 -10.32 -5.21 10.66
N PRO A 67 -9.81 -5.79 11.76
CA PRO A 67 -8.36 -5.98 11.96
C PRO A 67 -7.69 -6.66 10.76
N LYS A 68 -8.38 -7.62 10.13
CA LYS A 68 -7.89 -8.31 8.92
C LYS A 68 -7.77 -7.36 7.72
N THR A 69 -8.70 -6.41 7.58
CA THR A 69 -8.67 -5.39 6.52
C THR A 69 -7.44 -4.49 6.71
N GLN A 70 -7.24 -3.99 7.92
CA GLN A 70 -6.09 -3.16 8.28
C GLN A 70 -4.77 -3.90 8.06
N ALA A 71 -4.67 -5.16 8.48
CA ALA A 71 -3.48 -5.99 8.26
C ALA A 71 -3.16 -6.16 6.76
N THR A 72 -4.17 -6.38 5.91
CA THR A 72 -3.93 -6.47 4.46
C THR A 72 -3.50 -5.15 3.83
N ALA A 73 -3.99 -4.02 4.35
CA ALA A 73 -3.55 -2.69 3.92
C ALA A 73 -2.11 -2.42 4.36
N LEU A 74 -1.77 -2.70 5.61
CA LEU A 74 -0.41 -2.57 6.15
C LEU A 74 0.57 -3.44 5.34
N ASN A 75 0.23 -4.70 5.06
CA ASN A 75 1.08 -5.58 4.24
C ASN A 75 1.35 -5.02 2.83
N ALA A 76 0.33 -4.44 2.19
CA ALA A 76 0.48 -3.82 0.88
C ALA A 76 1.38 -2.58 0.92
N LEU A 77 1.28 -1.75 1.98
CA LEU A 77 2.11 -0.55 2.15
C LEU A 77 3.55 -0.92 2.55
N SER A 78 3.75 -1.87 3.45
CA SER A 78 5.08 -2.41 3.77
C SER A 78 5.76 -2.98 2.53
N PHE A 79 5.03 -3.69 1.66
CA PHE A 79 5.54 -4.14 0.37
C PHE A 79 5.94 -2.96 -0.53
N LEU A 80 5.07 -1.96 -0.68
CA LEU A 80 5.33 -0.77 -1.50
C LEU A 80 6.64 -0.10 -1.08
N TYR A 81 6.79 0.20 0.22
CA TYR A 81 7.93 0.92 0.76
C TYR A 81 9.23 0.11 0.63
N LYS A 82 9.20 -1.17 1.02
CA LYS A 82 10.36 -2.05 0.97
C LYS A 82 10.80 -2.41 -0.45
N GLN A 83 9.86 -2.75 -1.33
CA GLN A 83 10.18 -3.35 -2.63
C GLN A 83 10.26 -2.33 -3.76
N ILE A 84 9.43 -1.27 -3.71
CA ILE A 84 9.28 -0.32 -4.82
C ILE A 84 10.00 1.00 -4.48
N ILE A 85 9.69 1.59 -3.33
CA ILE A 85 10.29 2.89 -2.92
C ILE A 85 11.73 2.73 -2.43
N LYS A 86 12.09 1.54 -1.94
CA LYS A 86 13.41 1.24 -1.35
C LYS A 86 13.70 2.10 -0.10
N GLN A 87 12.65 2.38 0.66
CA GLN A 87 12.71 3.05 1.95
C GLN A 87 11.91 2.20 2.92
N ASP A 88 12.57 1.62 3.91
CA ASP A 88 11.87 0.79 4.90
C ASP A 88 11.04 1.67 5.85
N LEU A 89 9.86 1.16 6.22
CA LEU A 89 9.04 1.71 7.28
C LEU A 89 9.63 1.34 8.65
N CYS A 90 9.34 2.12 9.69
CA CYS A 90 9.78 1.79 11.03
C CYS A 90 9.30 0.39 11.47
N PRO A 91 10.16 -0.45 12.07
CA PRO A 91 9.82 -1.83 12.44
C PRO A 91 8.62 -1.97 13.39
N ASN A 92 8.39 -0.97 14.25
CA ASN A 92 7.27 -0.95 15.20
C ASN A 92 5.91 -0.71 14.53
N LEU A 93 5.88 -0.30 13.25
CA LEU A 93 4.65 -0.11 12.49
C LEU A 93 4.11 -1.43 11.93
N VAL A 94 5.01 -2.35 11.60
CA VAL A 94 4.67 -3.64 10.97
C VAL A 94 4.15 -4.67 11.97
N ASN A 95 4.44 -4.48 13.27
CA ASN A 95 4.11 -5.40 14.36
C ASN A 95 2.89 -4.96 15.21
N ARG A 96 2.05 -4.05 14.70
CA ARG A 96 0.84 -3.57 15.39
C ARG A 96 -0.38 -4.46 15.13
#